data_AF-A0A562BWW0-F1
#
_entry.id   AF-A0A562BWW0-F1
#
_cell.length_a   1.000
_cell.length_b   1.000
_cell.length_c   1.000
_cell.angle_alpha   90.00
_cell.angle_beta   90.00
_cell.angle_gamma   90.00
#
_symmetry.space_group_name_H-M   'P 1'
#
loop_
_entity.id
_entity.type
_entity.pdbx_description
1 polymer ?
#
loop_
_entity_poly.entity_id
_entity_poly.type
_entity_poly.pdbx_seq_one_letter_code
_entity_poly.pdbx_strand_id
1 'polypeptide(L)' 'MTAPLSNDLRERVVGAIEAGESCRSAASRFGVAVSSAVKWHQRYRAT' A
#
# COMPACT_ATOMS: atom_id res chain seq x y z
N MET A 1 12.93 -8.56 17.50
CA MET A 1 11.89 -9.10 16.61
C MET A 1 11.95 -8.35 15.30
N THR A 2 12.44 -8.97 14.24
CA THR A 2 12.53 -8.37 12.90
C THR A 2 11.13 -8.29 12.32
N ALA A 3 10.40 -7.20 12.60
CA ALA A 3 9.21 -6.90 11.82
C ALA A 3 9.65 -6.84 10.34
N PRO A 4 9.01 -7.59 9.44
CA PRO A 4 9.36 -7.49 8.04
C PRO A 4 9.11 -6.03 7.62
N LEU A 5 10.18 -5.31 7.23
CA LEU A 5 10.09 -3.94 6.71
C LEU A 5 8.98 -3.80 5.65
N SER A 6 8.65 -4.90 4.98
CA SER A 6 7.63 -4.99 3.95
C SER A 6 6.18 -4.87 4.43
N ASN A 7 5.85 -5.09 5.72
CA ASN A 7 4.47 -4.96 6.19
C ASN A 7 4.11 -3.52 6.56
N ASP A 8 5.04 -2.78 7.19
CA ASP A 8 4.89 -1.34 7.45
C ASP A 8 4.68 -0.56 6.13
N LEU A 9 5.47 -0.88 5.11
CA LEU A 9 5.31 -0.27 3.79
C LEU A 9 3.92 -0.53 3.19
N ARG A 10 3.39 -1.75 3.33
CA ARG A 10 2.05 -2.10 2.84
C ARG A 10 0.98 -1.31 3.57
N GLU A 11 1.05 -1.26 4.90
CA GLU A 11 0.09 -0.55 5.74
C GLU A 11 0.10 0.96 5.43
N ARG A 12 1.28 1.56 5.24
CA ARG A 12 1.41 2.97 4.86
C ARG A 12 0.86 3.26 3.47
N VAL A 13 1.09 2.38 2.50
CA VAL A 13 0.52 2.52 1.14
C VAL A 13 -1.01 2.39 1.18
N VAL A 14 -1.54 1.38 1.86
CA VAL A 14 -2.98 1.17 1.99
C VAL A 14 -3.64 2.32 2.77
N GLY A 15 -3.01 2.80 3.84
CA GLY A 15 -3.51 3.94 4.62
C GLY A 15 -3.59 5.23 3.79
N ALA A 16 -2.61 5.49 2.92
CA ALA A 16 -2.68 6.63 2.00
C ALA A 16 -3.83 6.47 0.98
N ILE A 17 -4.07 5.25 0.49
CA ILE A 17 -5.17 4.97 -0.43
C ILE A 17 -6.54 5.15 0.25
N GLU A 18 -6.70 4.63 1.47
CA GLU A 18 -7.92 4.80 2.27
C GLU A 18 -8.15 6.27 2.69
N ALA A 19 -7.09 7.06 2.80
CA ALA A 19 -7.17 8.51 3.01
C ALA A 19 -7.61 9.29 1.74
N GLY A 20 -7.81 8.61 0.61
CA GLY A 20 -8.31 9.18 -0.64
C GLY A 20 -7.26 9.34 -1.75
N GLU A 21 -6.00 8.94 -1.53
CA GLU A 21 -5.03 8.91 -2.62
C GLU A 21 -5.36 7.80 -3.63
N SER A 22 -5.10 8.06 -4.92
CA SER A 22 -5.16 6.99 -5.92
C SER A 22 -4.04 5.97 -5.70
N CYS A 23 -4.27 4.70 -6.07
CA CYS A 23 -3.23 3.66 -6.03
C CYS A 23 -1.94 4.07 -6.78
N ARG A 24 -2.07 4.88 -7.83
CA ARG A 24 -0.93 5.40 -8.60
C ARG A 24 -0.17 6.47 -7.83
N SER A 25 -0.86 7.41 -7.17
CA SER A 25 -0.23 8.43 -6.33
C SER A 25 0.51 7.80 -5.16
N ALA A 26 -0.15 6.89 -4.44
CA ALA A 26 0.48 6.18 -3.34
C ALA A 26 1.71 5.38 -3.82
N ALA A 27 1.60 4.70 -4.96
CA ALA A 27 2.73 3.95 -5.53
C ALA A 27 3.95 4.85 -5.82
N SER A 28 3.73 6.01 -6.46
CA SER A 28 4.80 6.99 -6.71
C SER A 28 5.39 7.56 -5.42
N ARG A 29 4.54 7.86 -4.42
CA ARG A 29 4.96 8.41 -3.12
C ARG A 29 5.86 7.45 -2.34
N PHE A 30 5.55 6.16 -2.36
CA PHE A 30 6.26 5.13 -1.59
C PHE A 30 7.29 4.35 -2.42
N GLY A 31 7.46 4.68 -3.70
CA GLY A 31 8.44 4.03 -4.58
C GLY A 31 8.12 2.56 -4.86
N VAL A 32 6.84 2.19 -4.89
CA VAL A 32 6.39 0.81 -5.17
C VAL A 32 5.75 0.71 -6.55
N ALA A 33 5.75 -0.49 -7.12
CA ALA A 33 4.99 -0.73 -8.34
C ALA A 33 3.49 -0.51 -8.11
N VAL A 34 2.83 0.17 -9.06
CA VAL A 34 1.37 0.43 -9.01
C VAL A 34 0.58 -0.88 -8.86
N SER A 35 1.01 -1.95 -9.54
CA SER A 35 0.40 -3.28 -9.44
C SER A 35 0.47 -3.87 -8.03
N SER A 36 1.53 -3.60 -7.27
CA SER A 36 1.66 -4.00 -5.86
C SER A 36 0.71 -3.23 -4.97
N ALA A 37 0.61 -1.91 -5.14
CA ALA A 37 -0.30 -1.07 -4.39
C ALA A 37 -1.77 -1.47 -4.60
N VAL A 38 -2.17 -1.76 -5.86
CA VAL A 38 -3.51 -2.26 -6.20
C VAL A 38 -3.79 -3.60 -5.52
N LYS A 39 -2.87 -4.57 -5.60
CA LYS A 39 -3.03 -5.89 -4.96
C LYS A 39 -3.16 -5.78 -3.44
N TRP A 40 -2.43 -4.87 -2.81
CA TRP A 40 -2.52 -4.65 -1.37
C TRP A 40 -3.86 -4.03 -0.97
N HIS A 41 -4.34 -3.03 -1.71
CA HIS A 41 -5.64 -2.43 -1.47
C HIS A 41 -6.79 -3.42 -1.71
N GLN A 42 -6.72 -4.23 -2.78
CA GLN A 42 -7.68 -5.31 -3.03
C GLN A 42 -7.71 -6.32 -1.87
N ARG A 43 -6.54 -6.72 -1.36
CA ARG A 43 -6.45 -7.64 -0.24
C ARG A 43 -7.04 -7.03 1.04
N TYR A 44 -6.77 -5.75 1.29
CA TYR A 44 -7.31 -5.01 2.43
C TYR A 44 -8.85 -4.92 2.38
N ARG A 45 -9.42 -4.70 1.19
CA ARG A 45 -10.88 -4.65 0.95
C ARG A 45 -11.57 -6.02 0.98
N ALA A 46 -10.81 -7.10 0.84
CA ALA A 46 -11.33 -8.48 0.89
C ALA A 46 -11.32 -9.09 2.30
N THR A 47 -10.89 -8.32 3.31
CA THR A 47 -10.97 -8.61 4.74
C THR A 47 -12.07 -7.78 5.37
#